data_AF-A0A839GKI0-F1
#
_entry.id   AF-A0A839GKI0-F1
#
_cell.length_a   1.000
_cell.length_b   1.000
_cell.length_c   1.000
_cell.angle_alpha   90.00
_cell.angle_beta   90.00
_cell.angle_gamma   90.00
#
_symmetry.space_group_name_H-M   'P 1'
#
loop_
_entity.id
_entity.type
_entity.pdbx_description
1 polymer ?
#
loop_
_entity_poly.entity_id
_entity_poly.type
_entity_poly.pdbx_seq_one_letter_code
_entity_poly.pdbx_strand_id
1 'polypeptide(L)' 'MKSNTAHRFIALAVTYVVVKLLQYLAGFEYSPFEEGVFTYKFLADVGAWALVYVLVYSLLKKIYAPKKEAAQKTEI' A
#
# COMPACT_ATOMS: atom_id res chain seq x y z
N MET A 1 2.28 -11.03 25.66
CA MET A 1 1.88 -10.53 24.33
C MET A 1 2.99 -9.67 23.76
N LYS A 2 3.73 -10.15 22.76
CA LYS A 2 4.77 -9.35 22.07
C LYS A 2 4.05 -8.26 21.27
N SER A 3 4.40 -6.99 21.48
CA SER A 3 3.69 -5.84 20.91
C SER A 3 3.71 -5.86 19.37
N ASN A 4 2.60 -6.31 18.78
CA ASN A 4 2.35 -6.27 17.33
C ASN A 4 2.00 -4.85 16.84
N THR A 5 1.93 -3.90 17.76
CA THR A 5 1.53 -2.51 17.54
C THR A 5 2.60 -1.73 16.78
N ALA A 6 3.89 -1.92 17.11
CA ALA A 6 5.00 -1.24 16.44
C ALA A 6 5.06 -1.58 14.93
N HIS A 7 4.82 -2.84 14.57
CA HIS A 7 4.84 -3.28 13.16
C HIS A 7 3.71 -2.61 12.34
N ARG A 8 2.54 -2.41 12.94
CA ARG A 8 1.41 -1.73 12.29
C ARG A 8 1.71 -0.24 12.07
N PHE A 9 2.34 0.41 13.04
CA PHE A 9 2.76 1.82 12.91
C PHE A 9 3.87 2.02 11.87
N ILE A 10 4.84 1.11 11.82
CA ILE A 10 5.90 1.15 10.79
C ILE A 10 5.29 0.97 9.40
N ALA A 11 4.37 0.00 9.22
CA ALA A 11 3.69 -0.20 7.94
C ALA A 11 2.88 1.03 7.50
N LEU A 12 2.18 1.69 8.45
CA LEU A 12 1.48 2.95 8.19
C LEU A 12 2.42 4.07 7.77
N ALA A 13 3.54 4.24 8.49
CA ALA A 13 4.54 5.26 8.18
C ALA A 13 5.16 5.05 6.79
N VAL A 14 5.54 3.80 6.46
CA VAL A 14 6.08 3.45 5.13
C VAL A 14 5.05 3.70 4.04
N THR A 15 3.79 3.29 4.25
CA THR A 15 2.70 3.51 3.28
C THR A 15 2.49 5.00 3.04
N TYR A 16 2.47 5.82 4.10
CA TYR A 16 2.35 7.27 3.99
C TYR A 16 3.49 7.90 3.17
N VAL A 17 4.75 7.51 3.45
CA VAL A 17 5.91 8.02 2.71
C VAL A 17 5.83 7.64 1.23
N VAL A 18 5.48 6.39 0.92
CA VAL A 18 5.35 5.90 -0.46
C VAL A 18 4.27 6.67 -1.21
N VAL A 19 3.10 6.85 -0.61
CA VAL A 19 2.01 7.66 -1.19
C VAL A 19 2.48 9.08 -1.46
N LYS A 20 3.13 9.73 -0.47
CA LYS A 20 3.59 11.11 -0.62
C LYS A 20 4.64 11.27 -1.71
N LEU A 21 5.56 10.31 -1.84
CA LEU A 21 6.51 10.29 -2.95
C LEU A 21 5.82 10.14 -4.30
N LEU A 22 4.79 9.30 -4.40
CA LEU A 22 4.05 9.10 -5.65
C LEU A 22 3.21 10.33 -6.03
N GLN A 23 2.54 10.96 -5.05
CA GLN A 23 1.84 12.23 -5.25
C GLN A 23 2.81 13.32 -5.76
N TYR A 24 3.99 13.43 -5.14
CA TYR A 24 5.03 14.37 -5.56
C TYR A 24 5.54 14.10 -6.98
N LEU A 25 5.87 12.83 -7.31
CA LEU A 25 6.34 12.45 -8.64
C LEU A 25 5.28 12.63 -9.73
N ALA A 26 4.00 12.48 -9.39
CA ALA A 26 2.90 12.73 -10.30
C ALA A 26 2.55 14.23 -10.45
N GLY A 27 3.22 15.13 -9.68
CA GLY A 27 2.86 16.55 -9.62
C GLY A 27 1.45 16.78 -9.07
N PHE A 28 0.93 15.83 -8.30
CA PHE A 28 -0.43 15.83 -7.82
C PHE A 28 -0.50 16.38 -6.40
N GLU A 29 -0.74 17.68 -6.30
CA GLU A 29 -0.98 18.38 -5.03
C GLU A 29 -2.47 18.36 -4.70
N TYR A 30 -2.80 17.62 -3.64
CA TYR A 30 -4.15 17.56 -3.11
C TYR A 30 -4.12 17.45 -1.57
N SER A 31 -4.91 18.29 -0.92
CA SER A 31 -5.12 18.27 0.54
C SER A 31 -6.60 18.16 0.87
N PRO A 32 -7.07 17.06 1.50
CA PRO A 32 -8.48 16.89 1.86
C PRO A 32 -9.00 17.94 2.84
N PHE A 33 -8.11 18.52 3.65
CA PHE A 33 -8.46 19.51 4.66
C PHE A 33 -8.58 20.93 4.09
N GLU A 34 -7.92 21.20 2.96
CA GLU A 34 -7.96 22.51 2.31
C GLU A 34 -8.97 22.54 1.15
N GLU A 35 -9.02 21.47 0.35
CA GLU A 35 -9.83 21.41 -0.86
C GLU A 35 -11.16 20.64 -0.66
N GLY A 36 -11.25 19.83 0.41
CA GLY A 36 -12.46 19.09 0.76
C GLY A 36 -12.62 17.75 0.04
N VAL A 37 -13.39 16.85 0.66
CA VAL A 37 -13.54 15.43 0.26
C VAL A 37 -14.52 15.17 -0.90
N PHE A 38 -15.20 16.20 -1.41
CA PHE A 38 -16.16 16.07 -2.52
C PHE A 38 -15.60 16.63 -3.84
N THR A 39 -14.29 16.47 -4.05
CA THR A 39 -13.59 16.96 -5.24
C THR A 39 -13.17 15.79 -6.14
N TYR A 40 -13.03 16.05 -7.44
CA TYR A 40 -12.47 15.05 -8.36
C TYR A 40 -11.04 14.66 -7.96
N LYS A 41 -10.30 15.58 -7.34
CA LYS A 41 -8.97 15.34 -6.79
C LYS A 41 -9.00 14.35 -5.62
N PHE A 42 -10.01 14.41 -4.75
CA PHE A 42 -10.20 13.37 -3.73
C PHE A 42 -10.36 11.98 -4.33
N LEU A 43 -11.18 11.85 -5.38
CA LEU A 43 -11.40 10.58 -6.05
C LEU A 43 -10.11 10.05 -6.70
N ALA A 44 -9.36 10.92 -7.35
CA ALA A 44 -8.06 10.58 -7.93
C ALA A 44 -7.05 10.16 -6.86
N ASP A 45 -7.04 10.85 -5.70
CA ASP A 45 -6.17 10.52 -4.58
C ASP A 45 -6.50 9.15 -3.98
N VAL A 46 -7.78 8.90 -3.67
CA VAL A 46 -8.24 7.60 -3.16
C VAL A 46 -7.98 6.48 -4.17
N GLY A 47 -8.16 6.75 -5.47
CA GLY A 47 -7.84 5.83 -6.55
C GLY A 47 -6.35 5.47 -6.60
N ALA A 48 -5.48 6.48 -6.48
CA ALA A 48 -4.03 6.28 -6.42
C ALA A 48 -3.63 5.47 -5.18
N TRP A 49 -4.20 5.77 -4.01
CA TRP A 49 -4.01 4.98 -2.79
C TRP A 49 -4.40 3.52 -2.97
N ALA A 50 -5.59 3.27 -3.53
CA ALA A 50 -6.08 1.91 -3.77
C ALA A 50 -5.16 1.15 -4.74
N LEU A 51 -4.71 1.79 -5.82
CA LEU A 51 -3.79 1.19 -6.79
C LEU A 51 -2.46 0.81 -6.14
N VAL A 52 -1.86 1.73 -5.40
CA VAL A 52 -0.57 1.50 -4.70
C VAL A 52 -0.72 0.39 -3.66
N TYR A 53 -1.80 0.39 -2.89
CA TYR A 53 -2.07 -0.66 -1.91
C TYR A 53 -2.16 -2.04 -2.57
N VAL A 54 -2.88 -2.17 -3.69
CA VAL A 54 -3.00 -3.44 -4.42
C VAL A 54 -1.63 -3.91 -4.93
N LEU A 55 -0.81 -3.01 -5.46
CA LEU A 55 0.54 -3.33 -5.93
C LEU A 55 1.43 -3.80 -4.79
N VAL A 56 1.51 -3.04 -3.69
CA VAL A 56 2.32 -3.40 -2.51
C VAL A 56 1.82 -4.71 -1.90
N TYR A 57 0.53 -4.89 -1.73
CA TYR A 57 -0.05 -6.12 -1.20
C TYR A 57 0.28 -7.33 -2.09
N SER A 58 0.19 -7.18 -3.41
CA SER A 58 0.52 -8.25 -4.36
C SER A 58 2.01 -8.61 -4.32
N LEU A 59 2.88 -7.61 -4.21
CA LEU A 59 4.33 -7.81 -4.05
C LEU A 59 4.66 -8.51 -2.73
N LEU A 60 4.10 -8.04 -1.62
CA LEU A 60 4.28 -8.66 -0.31
C LEU A 60 3.75 -10.09 -0.31
N LYS A 61 2.57 -10.34 -0.89
CA LYS A 61 2.02 -11.68 -1.03
C LYS A 61 2.96 -12.60 -1.81
N LYS A 62 3.65 -12.09 -2.84
CA LYS A 62 4.62 -12.87 -3.61
C LYS A 62 5.92 -13.12 -2.84
N ILE A 63 6.39 -12.15 -2.07
CA ILE A 63 7.64 -12.25 -1.27
C ILE A 63 7.42 -13.16 -0.05
N TYR A 64 6.28 -13.01 0.62
CA TYR A 64 5.89 -13.76 1.82
C TYR A 64 5.00 -14.97 1.50
N ALA A 65 4.78 -15.29 0.22
CA ALA A 65 4.11 -16.52 -0.16
C ALA A 65 4.88 -17.66 0.51
N PRO A 66 4.24 -18.44 1.40
CA PRO A 66 4.91 -19.59 1.97
C PRO A 66 5.35 -20.45 0.78
N LYS A 67 6.62 -20.85 0.78
CA LYS A 67 7.26 -21.73 -0.20
C LYS A 67 6.58 -23.11 -0.14
N LYS A 68 5.30 -23.20 -0.51
CA LYS A 68 4.47 -24.42 -0.48
C LYS A 68 4.29 -25.02 -1.88
N GLU A 69 4.66 -24.32 -2.94
CA GLU A 69 4.56 -24.87 -4.31
C GLU A 69 5.78 -25.67 -4.77
N ALA A 70 6.90 -25.67 -4.02
CA ALA A 70 8.07 -26.49 -4.37
C ALA A 70 7.97 -27.95 -3.89
N ALA A 71 6.98 -28.30 -3.06
CA ALA A 71 6.83 -29.65 -2.51
C ALA A 71 5.75 -30.49 -3.20
N GLN A 72 4.89 -29.90 -4.04
CA GLN A 72 3.75 -30.62 -4.64
C GLN A 72 4.03 -31.18 -6.05
N LYS A 73 5.25 -31.02 -6.59
CA LYS A 73 5.64 -31.57 -7.89
C LYS A 73 6.51 -32.84 -7.83
N THR A 74 6.72 -33.41 -6.64
CA THR A 74 7.62 -34.58 -6.48
C THR A 74 6.91 -35.87 -6.01
N GLU A 75 5.65 -35.79 -5.62
CA GLU A 75 4.73 -36.93 -5.52
C GLU A 75 3.47 -36.42 -6.25
N ILE A 76 3.02 -36.95 -7.39
CA ILE A 76 2.67 -38.32 -7.75
C ILE A 76 2.81 -38.45 -9.28
#